data_AF-A0A2N2Z4Q5-F1
#
_entry.id   AF-A0A2N2Z4Q5-F1
#
_cell.length_a   1.000
_cell.length_b   1.000
_cell.length_c   1.000
_cell.angle_alpha   90.00
_cell.angle_beta   90.00
_cell.angle_gamma   90.00
#
_symmetry.space_group_name_H-M   'P 1'
#
loop_
_entity.id
_entity.type
_entity.pdbx_description
1 polymer ?
#
loop_
_entity_poly.entity_id
_entity_poly.type
_entity_poly.pdbx_seq_one_letter_code
_entity_poly.pdbx_strand_id
1 'polypeptide(L)'
;MELKLLTKFVSVFLLLIFSPVFLTAQVVIKNQGFDAAAADNWTFTPTPSGSFSNNTSRFVSSPNSRRIAGTNKLGTDPKTVSANQSLAGFSSIKLSVAYSSDGSPDANDDLWLDLSFDNGSTYPNSYKLVAGNSTTTDSFNFGNTVAGITQAANPFVVDISTDFPAATQIRVRIRFDEVAADDNRNDFYYVDDIRLTGLINGVNEIDVQGFNNTIADGSVTPSSVNGTDFGSTQINFGTVVRTFSIKNNGANPLNLTGTPLVSISGSTDFTVTTQP
;
A
#
# COMPACT_ATOMS: atom_id res chain seq x y z
N MET A 1 56.92 -30.33 37.17
CA MET A 1 56.68 -30.10 35.73
C MET A 1 55.16 -30.23 35.52
N GLU A 2 54.60 -29.60 34.48
CA GLU A 2 53.14 -29.38 34.25
C GLU A 2 52.52 -28.18 35.00
N LEU A 3 51.50 -27.50 34.45
CA LEU A 3 51.33 -27.05 33.06
C LEU A 3 50.43 -25.80 33.12
N LYS A 4 50.87 -24.63 32.60
CA LYS A 4 50.02 -23.42 32.62
C LYS A 4 49.00 -23.46 31.48
N LEU A 5 47.72 -23.55 31.81
CA LEU A 5 46.65 -23.24 30.85
C LEU A 5 46.47 -21.72 30.78
N LEU A 6 46.83 -21.11 29.65
CA LEU A 6 46.69 -19.67 29.41
C LEU A 6 45.56 -19.42 28.40
N THR A 7 44.33 -19.34 28.89
CA THR A 7 43.14 -19.15 28.04
C THR A 7 43.11 -17.70 27.51
N LYS A 8 43.45 -17.52 26.22
CA LYS A 8 43.30 -16.23 25.54
C LYS A 8 41.82 -15.99 25.20
N PHE A 9 41.20 -15.02 25.86
CA PHE A 9 39.92 -14.47 25.40
C PHE A 9 40.17 -13.52 24.23
N VAL A 10 39.65 -13.88 23.05
CA VAL A 10 39.56 -12.97 21.89
C VAL A 10 38.19 -12.31 21.93
N SER A 11 38.13 -11.08 22.43
CA SER A 11 36.90 -10.29 22.41
C SER A 11 36.60 -9.80 21.00
N VAL A 12 35.69 -10.49 20.31
CA VAL A 12 35.13 -10.01 19.04
C VAL A 12 34.09 -8.94 19.35
N PHE A 13 34.46 -7.67 19.11
CA PHE A 13 33.54 -6.54 19.24
C PHE A 13 32.65 -6.48 17.99
N LEU A 14 31.49 -7.15 18.02
CA LEU A 14 30.49 -7.03 16.97
C LEU A 14 29.71 -5.72 17.17
N LEU A 15 30.13 -4.65 16.48
CA LEU A 15 29.41 -3.39 16.44
C LEU A 15 28.15 -3.53 15.57
N LEU A 16 27.06 -4.01 16.17
CA LEU A 16 25.73 -3.96 15.57
C LEU A 16 25.24 -2.50 15.55
N ILE A 17 25.41 -1.84 14.41
CA ILE A 17 24.81 -0.53 14.16
C ILE A 17 23.30 -0.74 13.93
N PHE A 18 22.52 -0.75 15.01
CA PHE A 18 21.08 -0.56 14.95
C PHE A 18 20.78 0.89 14.55
N SER A 19 20.86 1.17 13.25
CA SER A 19 20.16 2.33 12.69
C SER A 19 18.66 2.07 12.84
N PRO A 20 17.86 2.97 13.44
CA PRO A 20 16.41 2.88 13.38
C PRO A 20 15.98 3.18 11.95
N VAL A 21 15.92 2.13 11.12
CA VAL A 21 15.29 2.21 9.81
C VAL A 21 13.79 2.37 10.05
N PHE A 22 13.31 3.60 9.90
CA PHE A 22 11.89 3.91 9.93
C PHE A 22 11.20 3.27 8.71
N LEU A 23 10.81 2.00 8.83
CA LEU A 23 9.90 1.37 7.88
C LEU A 23 8.51 2.00 8.06
N THR A 24 8.26 3.10 7.35
CA THR A 24 6.90 3.45 6.98
C THR A 24 6.42 2.39 5.98
N ALA A 25 5.50 1.53 6.40
CA ALA A 25 4.92 0.53 5.51
C ALA A 25 4.07 1.22 4.45
N GLN A 26 4.22 0.82 3.19
CA GLN A 26 3.32 1.23 2.12
C GLN A 26 1.93 0.68 2.40
N VAL A 27 0.93 1.56 2.39
CA VAL A 27 -0.48 1.21 2.58
C VAL A 27 -1.25 1.28 1.26
N VAL A 28 -2.30 0.48 1.18
CA VAL A 28 -3.32 0.59 0.11
C VAL A 28 -4.30 1.68 0.53
N ILE A 29 -4.27 2.81 -0.18
CA ILE A 29 -5.20 3.93 0.01
C ILE A 29 -6.56 3.54 -0.57
N LYS A 30 -6.56 2.97 -1.77
CA LYS A 30 -7.74 2.51 -2.50
C LYS A 30 -7.43 1.30 -3.39
N ASN A 31 -8.37 0.36 -3.50
CA ASN A 31 -8.25 -0.82 -4.34
C ASN A 31 -9.58 -1.17 -5.03
N GLN A 32 -9.48 -1.76 -6.21
CA GLN A 32 -10.57 -2.39 -6.95
C GLN A 32 -10.03 -3.58 -7.77
N GLY A 33 -10.26 -4.79 -7.27
CA GLY A 33 -10.07 -6.08 -7.97
C GLY A 33 -11.36 -6.67 -8.53
N PHE A 34 -12.51 -5.98 -8.40
CA PHE A 34 -13.82 -6.41 -8.93
C PHE A 34 -14.36 -7.74 -8.37
N ASP A 35 -13.79 -8.21 -7.28
CA ASP A 35 -14.10 -9.47 -6.58
C ASP A 35 -15.33 -9.38 -5.68
N ALA A 36 -15.82 -8.16 -5.42
CA ALA A 36 -16.77 -7.83 -4.35
C ALA A 36 -16.22 -8.17 -2.95
N ALA A 37 -14.89 -8.15 -2.82
CA ALA A 37 -14.18 -8.33 -1.56
C ALA A 37 -14.25 -7.07 -0.69
N ALA A 38 -14.02 -7.20 0.62
CA ALA A 38 -13.90 -6.04 1.52
C ALA A 38 -12.74 -5.09 1.15
N ALA A 39 -11.77 -5.59 0.38
CA ALA A 39 -10.67 -4.81 -0.19
C ALA A 39 -11.09 -3.94 -1.39
N ASP A 40 -12.25 -4.16 -2.02
CA ASP A 40 -12.74 -3.41 -3.19
C ASP A 40 -13.39 -2.08 -2.77
N ASN A 41 -12.61 -1.27 -2.07
CA ASN A 41 -13.07 -0.04 -1.42
C ASN A 41 -13.04 1.20 -2.35
N TRP A 42 -12.73 1.03 -3.64
CA TRP A 42 -12.75 2.09 -4.66
C TRP A 42 -13.78 1.84 -5.75
N THR A 43 -14.99 2.40 -5.60
CA THR A 43 -16.05 2.23 -6.60
C THR A 43 -15.63 2.78 -7.97
N PHE A 44 -15.77 1.95 -9.01
CA PHE A 44 -15.65 2.34 -10.42
C PHE A 44 -17.03 2.22 -11.09
N THR A 45 -17.55 3.34 -11.60
CA THR A 45 -18.89 3.42 -12.19
C THR A 45 -18.78 3.52 -13.71
N PRO A 46 -19.30 2.54 -14.47
CA PRO A 46 -19.46 2.64 -15.92
C PRO A 46 -20.30 3.84 -16.34
N THR A 47 -19.95 4.48 -17.46
CA THR A 47 -20.88 5.35 -18.19
C THR A 47 -21.84 4.50 -19.05
N PRO A 48 -22.95 5.07 -19.57
CA PRO A 48 -23.96 4.31 -20.32
C PRO A 48 -23.50 3.73 -21.69
N SER A 49 -22.26 3.99 -22.08
CA SER A 49 -21.62 3.46 -23.29
C SER A 49 -20.93 2.13 -23.02
N GLY A 50 -21.12 1.15 -23.90
CA GLY A 50 -20.48 -0.17 -23.82
C GLY A 50 -21.11 -1.13 -22.82
N SER A 51 -20.49 -2.29 -22.66
CA SER A 51 -20.92 -3.32 -21.70
C SER A 51 -19.79 -3.65 -20.71
N PHE A 52 -20.14 -3.69 -19.43
CA PHE A 52 -19.20 -3.92 -18.33
C PHE A 52 -19.67 -5.12 -17.53
N SER A 53 -18.81 -6.11 -17.37
CA SER A 53 -19.17 -7.40 -16.74
C SER A 53 -17.99 -7.99 -15.97
N ASN A 54 -18.29 -8.80 -14.96
CA ASN A 54 -17.26 -9.57 -14.27
C ASN A 54 -16.79 -10.70 -15.21
N ASN A 55 -15.49 -10.98 -15.22
CA ASN A 55 -14.90 -12.08 -15.98
C ASN A 55 -14.15 -13.04 -15.05
N THR A 56 -14.56 -14.30 -15.06
CA THR A 56 -14.10 -15.35 -14.12
C THR A 56 -13.05 -16.30 -14.70
N SER A 57 -12.57 -16.05 -15.93
CA SER A 57 -11.60 -16.90 -16.64
C SER A 57 -10.18 -16.31 -16.71
N ARG A 58 -10.06 -15.00 -16.46
CA ARG A 58 -8.85 -14.21 -16.65
C ARG A 58 -8.88 -13.05 -15.66
N PHE A 59 -8.04 -13.13 -14.66
CA PHE A 59 -7.97 -12.20 -13.52
C PHE A 59 -6.58 -12.25 -12.87
N VAL A 60 -6.27 -11.28 -12.01
CA VAL A 60 -5.08 -11.18 -11.16
C VAL A 60 -5.46 -11.55 -9.73
N SER A 61 -6.49 -10.88 -9.17
CA SER A 61 -7.12 -11.28 -7.92
C SER A 61 -8.32 -12.19 -8.20
N SER A 62 -8.62 -13.10 -7.27
CA SER A 62 -9.65 -14.11 -7.47
C SER A 62 -10.95 -13.71 -6.78
N PRO A 63 -12.13 -13.89 -7.42
CA PRO A 63 -12.38 -14.67 -8.63
C PRO A 63 -12.63 -13.90 -9.95
N ASN A 64 -12.48 -12.57 -10.00
CA ASN A 64 -12.96 -11.74 -11.11
C ASN A 64 -11.92 -10.74 -11.63
N SER A 65 -12.05 -10.38 -12.92
CA SER A 65 -11.63 -9.06 -13.41
C SER A 65 -12.83 -8.31 -14.01
N ARG A 66 -12.64 -7.05 -14.41
CA ARG A 66 -13.62 -6.29 -15.19
C ARG A 66 -13.35 -6.47 -16.68
N ARG A 67 -14.25 -7.15 -17.39
CA ARG A 67 -14.32 -7.07 -18.85
C ARG A 67 -15.02 -5.77 -19.25
N ILE A 68 -14.40 -5.07 -20.20
CA ILE A 68 -14.88 -3.87 -20.88
C ILE A 68 -15.10 -4.28 -22.34
N ALA A 69 -16.33 -4.14 -22.82
CA ALA A 69 -16.70 -4.40 -24.20
C ALA A 69 -16.98 -3.11 -24.96
N GLY A 70 -16.68 -3.13 -26.26
CA GLY A 70 -17.00 -2.04 -27.19
C GLY A 70 -18.49 -1.79 -27.39
N THR A 71 -18.79 -0.83 -28.27
CA THR A 71 -20.13 -0.48 -28.74
C THR A 71 -20.32 -0.84 -30.20
N ASN A 72 -21.50 -0.51 -30.74
CA ASN A 72 -21.78 -0.52 -32.17
C ASN A 72 -22.03 0.92 -32.68
N LYS A 73 -21.37 1.91 -32.08
CA LYS A 73 -21.57 3.34 -32.35
C LYS A 73 -20.25 4.10 -32.30
N LEU A 74 -19.74 4.44 -33.48
CA LEU A 74 -18.58 5.32 -33.67
C LEU A 74 -18.54 6.50 -32.68
N GLY A 75 -17.40 6.72 -32.03
CA GLY A 75 -17.17 7.82 -31.08
C GLY A 75 -17.95 7.73 -29.77
N THR A 76 -18.39 6.53 -29.37
CA THR A 76 -19.17 6.29 -28.14
C THR A 76 -18.38 5.49 -27.10
N ASP A 77 -17.16 5.92 -26.79
CA ASP A 77 -16.20 5.26 -25.89
C ASP A 77 -16.85 4.65 -24.63
N PRO A 78 -16.79 3.31 -24.46
CA PRO A 78 -16.97 2.66 -23.18
C PRO A 78 -15.96 3.19 -22.17
N LYS A 79 -16.43 3.65 -21.01
CA LYS A 79 -15.54 4.10 -19.94
C LYS A 79 -16.13 3.82 -18.57
N THR A 80 -15.25 3.56 -17.61
CA THR A 80 -15.59 3.45 -16.20
C THR A 80 -14.74 4.41 -15.38
N VAL A 81 -15.36 5.10 -14.43
CA VAL A 81 -14.75 6.22 -13.71
C VAL A 81 -14.82 5.97 -12.21
N SER A 82 -13.69 6.15 -11.53
CA SER A 82 -13.59 5.99 -10.08
C SER A 82 -14.39 7.07 -9.33
N ALA A 83 -14.78 6.74 -8.10
CA ALA A 83 -15.07 7.73 -7.09
C ALA A 83 -13.81 8.60 -6.82
N ASN A 84 -14.01 9.87 -6.49
CA ASN A 84 -12.92 10.79 -6.16
C ASN A 84 -12.24 10.40 -4.84
N GLN A 85 -10.92 10.38 -4.85
CA GLN A 85 -10.11 10.04 -3.69
C GLN A 85 -9.24 11.23 -3.29
N SER A 86 -9.32 11.68 -2.04
CA SER A 86 -8.38 12.67 -1.51
C SER A 86 -6.98 12.06 -1.34
N LEU A 87 -5.94 12.83 -1.66
CA LEU A 87 -4.54 12.47 -1.46
C LEU A 87 -3.96 13.08 -0.17
N ALA A 88 -4.76 13.88 0.55
CA ALA A 88 -4.35 14.49 1.81
C ALA A 88 -4.01 13.41 2.85
N GLY A 89 -2.91 13.61 3.58
CA GLY A 89 -2.41 12.64 4.56
C GLY A 89 -1.55 11.52 3.96
N PHE A 90 -1.22 11.55 2.67
CA PHE A 90 -0.35 10.55 2.03
C PHE A 90 0.85 11.16 1.28
N SER A 91 1.90 10.37 1.08
CA SER A 91 3.08 10.68 0.25
C SER A 91 3.58 9.44 -0.49
N SER A 92 4.55 9.59 -1.40
CA SER A 92 5.07 8.51 -2.25
C SER A 92 3.96 7.72 -2.94
N ILE A 93 2.94 8.44 -3.41
CA ILE A 93 1.68 7.90 -3.89
C ILE A 93 1.89 7.32 -5.29
N LYS A 94 1.47 6.06 -5.49
CA LYS A 94 1.53 5.38 -6.79
C LYS A 94 0.17 4.80 -7.14
N LEU A 95 -0.25 5.04 -8.38
CA LEU A 95 -1.37 4.36 -9.00
C LEU A 95 -0.83 3.19 -9.82
N SER A 96 -1.37 1.98 -9.65
CA SER A 96 -1.14 0.85 -10.52
C SER A 96 -2.44 0.34 -11.13
N VAL A 97 -2.38 -0.13 -12.38
CA VAL A 97 -3.48 -0.76 -13.11
C VAL A 97 -2.96 -2.04 -13.75
N ALA A 98 -3.55 -3.20 -13.42
CA ALA A 98 -3.30 -4.42 -14.17
C ALA A 98 -4.32 -4.53 -15.31
N TYR A 99 -3.88 -4.97 -16.49
CA TYR A 99 -4.72 -4.98 -17.68
C TYR A 99 -4.35 -6.11 -18.66
N SER A 100 -5.19 -6.29 -19.67
CA SER A 100 -5.19 -7.46 -20.53
C SER A 100 -6.05 -7.25 -21.78
N SER A 101 -5.62 -7.77 -22.93
CA SER A 101 -6.43 -7.90 -24.16
C SER A 101 -6.48 -9.36 -24.62
N ASP A 102 -7.62 -9.86 -25.10
CA ASP A 102 -7.70 -11.19 -25.76
C ASP A 102 -7.37 -11.15 -27.26
N GLY A 103 -7.05 -9.98 -27.79
CA GLY A 103 -6.68 -9.75 -29.18
C GLY A 103 -7.86 -9.81 -30.17
N SER A 104 -9.07 -9.62 -29.63
CA SER A 104 -10.21 -9.18 -30.43
C SER A 104 -10.17 -7.70 -30.86
N PRO A 105 -9.65 -6.73 -30.06
CA PRO A 105 -9.76 -5.31 -30.41
C PRO A 105 -9.12 -4.91 -31.74
N ASP A 106 -9.90 -4.20 -32.54
CA ASP A 106 -9.49 -3.75 -33.87
C ASP A 106 -8.39 -2.68 -33.87
N ALA A 107 -7.84 -2.40 -35.06
CA ALA A 107 -6.71 -1.48 -35.20
C ALA A 107 -7.08 -0.04 -34.80
N ASN A 108 -6.35 0.53 -33.83
CA ASN A 108 -6.58 1.82 -33.16
C ASN A 108 -7.73 1.84 -32.15
N ASP A 109 -8.41 0.72 -31.91
CA ASP A 109 -9.42 0.62 -30.86
C ASP A 109 -8.70 0.29 -29.53
N ASP A 110 -8.32 1.37 -28.84
CA ASP A 110 -7.25 1.39 -27.83
C ASP A 110 -7.78 1.33 -26.38
N LEU A 111 -7.00 0.72 -25.47
CA LEU A 111 -7.25 0.84 -24.03
C LEU A 111 -6.44 2.00 -23.42
N TRP A 112 -7.12 2.92 -22.77
CA TRP A 112 -6.53 4.10 -22.13
C TRP A 112 -6.81 4.18 -20.63
N LEU A 113 -5.81 4.66 -19.90
CA LEU A 113 -5.89 5.17 -18.54
C LEU A 113 -5.83 6.70 -18.58
N ASP A 114 -6.87 7.36 -18.09
CA ASP A 114 -6.94 8.81 -17.99
C ASP A 114 -7.02 9.26 -16.52
N LEU A 115 -6.21 10.26 -16.15
CA LEU A 115 -6.15 10.81 -14.79
C LEU A 115 -6.72 12.23 -14.72
N SER A 116 -7.50 12.48 -13.67
CA SER A 116 -8.05 13.78 -13.30
C SER A 116 -7.67 14.14 -11.87
N PHE A 117 -7.28 15.39 -11.65
CA PHE A 117 -7.00 15.96 -10.33
C PHE A 117 -8.01 17.06 -9.93
N ASP A 118 -9.07 17.23 -10.72
CA ASP A 118 -10.11 18.27 -10.59
C ASP A 118 -11.52 17.66 -10.42
N ASN A 119 -11.60 16.51 -9.75
CA ASN A 119 -12.83 15.73 -9.51
C ASN A 119 -13.55 15.26 -10.79
N GLY A 120 -12.81 15.14 -11.91
CA GLY A 120 -13.31 14.64 -13.19
C GLY A 120 -13.88 15.73 -14.09
N SER A 121 -13.54 17.00 -13.86
CA SER A 121 -13.91 18.11 -14.73
C SER A 121 -13.10 18.09 -16.03
N THR A 122 -11.81 17.74 -15.93
CA THR A 122 -10.91 17.48 -17.06
C THR A 122 -10.08 16.22 -16.81
N TYR A 123 -9.57 15.63 -17.89
CA TYR A 123 -8.67 14.47 -17.87
C TYR A 123 -7.47 14.76 -18.79
N PRO A 124 -6.53 15.63 -18.38
CA PRO A 124 -5.45 16.10 -19.26
C PRO A 124 -4.27 15.12 -19.36
N ASN A 125 -4.20 14.10 -18.51
CA ASN A 125 -3.12 13.12 -18.48
C ASN A 125 -3.66 11.75 -18.92
N SER A 126 -3.24 11.29 -20.09
CA SER A 126 -3.73 10.08 -20.73
C SER A 126 -2.59 9.14 -21.11
N TYR A 127 -2.78 7.86 -20.84
CA TYR A 127 -1.79 6.80 -20.91
C TYR A 127 -2.36 5.62 -21.71
N LYS A 128 -1.81 5.33 -22.89
CA LYS A 128 -2.25 4.18 -23.70
C LYS A 128 -1.70 2.90 -23.08
N LEU A 129 -2.59 2.07 -22.54
CA LEU A 129 -2.28 0.77 -21.93
C LEU A 129 -2.18 -0.34 -22.98
N VAL A 130 -3.00 -0.29 -24.03
CA VAL A 130 -2.93 -1.22 -25.16
C VAL A 130 -3.21 -0.46 -26.45
N ALA A 131 -2.46 -0.77 -27.51
CA ALA A 131 -2.83 -0.42 -28.87
C ALA A 131 -3.53 -1.62 -29.53
N GLY A 132 -4.83 -1.49 -29.79
CA GLY A 132 -5.60 -2.53 -30.50
C GLY A 132 -5.06 -2.70 -31.92
N ASN A 133 -4.98 -3.94 -32.42
CA ASN A 133 -4.33 -4.22 -33.69
C ASN A 133 -4.96 -5.30 -34.58
N SER A 134 -6.12 -5.86 -34.22
CA SER A 134 -6.85 -6.90 -34.97
C SER A 134 -6.09 -8.20 -35.29
N THR A 135 -4.96 -8.47 -34.61
CA THR A 135 -4.18 -9.70 -34.77
C THR A 135 -4.02 -10.42 -33.43
N THR A 136 -3.73 -11.73 -33.42
CA THR A 136 -3.51 -12.46 -32.17
C THR A 136 -2.25 -12.03 -31.37
N THR A 137 -1.55 -10.96 -31.76
CA THR A 137 -0.29 -10.52 -31.14
C THR A 137 -0.46 -9.59 -29.94
N ASP A 138 -1.61 -8.95 -29.79
CA ASP A 138 -2.02 -8.23 -28.56
C ASP A 138 -2.88 -9.11 -27.62
N SER A 139 -3.01 -10.42 -27.89
CA SER A 139 -3.56 -11.38 -26.93
C SER A 139 -2.51 -11.76 -25.87
N PHE A 140 -2.32 -10.94 -24.82
CA PHE A 140 -1.10 -11.00 -23.98
C PHE A 140 -1.21 -11.44 -22.51
N ASN A 141 -2.39 -11.63 -21.89
CA ASN A 141 -2.58 -11.95 -20.43
C ASN A 141 -2.03 -10.94 -19.39
N PHE A 142 -2.42 -11.06 -18.12
CA PHE A 142 -1.99 -10.12 -17.06
C PHE A 142 -0.51 -10.32 -16.69
N GLY A 143 0.17 -9.23 -16.33
CA GLY A 143 1.59 -9.26 -15.92
C GLY A 143 2.61 -9.35 -17.07
N ASN A 144 2.15 -9.48 -18.32
CA ASN A 144 3.03 -9.57 -19.49
C ASN A 144 3.29 -8.19 -20.12
N THR A 145 4.50 -8.04 -20.66
CA THR A 145 4.96 -6.85 -21.39
C THR A 145 4.18 -6.66 -22.69
N VAL A 146 3.68 -5.45 -22.95
CA VAL A 146 2.94 -5.13 -24.17
C VAL A 146 3.90 -4.68 -25.28
N ALA A 147 3.88 -5.37 -26.43
CA ALA A 147 4.66 -4.95 -27.59
C ALA A 147 4.01 -3.75 -28.31
N GLY A 148 4.82 -2.89 -28.94
CA GLY A 148 4.34 -1.84 -29.85
C GLY A 148 3.84 -0.54 -29.21
N ILE A 149 3.84 -0.42 -27.88
CA ILE A 149 3.47 0.82 -27.17
C ILE A 149 4.59 1.37 -26.29
N THR A 150 4.55 2.67 -26.01
CA THR A 150 5.55 3.39 -25.20
C THR A 150 5.56 2.97 -23.72
N GLN A 151 4.50 2.30 -23.24
CA GLN A 151 4.21 2.08 -21.81
C GLN A 151 4.05 0.58 -21.51
N ALA A 152 4.99 -0.21 -21.98
CA ALA A 152 4.92 -1.68 -22.06
C ALA A 152 4.82 -2.45 -20.72
N ALA A 153 4.78 -1.79 -19.55
CA ALA A 153 4.74 -2.44 -18.24
C ALA A 153 3.32 -2.84 -17.82
N ASN A 154 3.18 -4.03 -17.23
CA ASN A 154 1.92 -4.56 -16.71
C ASN A 154 2.18 -5.22 -15.33
N PRO A 155 1.59 -4.75 -14.22
CA PRO A 155 0.72 -3.57 -14.14
C PRO A 155 1.45 -2.29 -14.58
N PHE A 156 0.71 -1.39 -15.22
CA PHE A 156 1.22 -0.04 -15.51
C PHE A 156 1.20 0.78 -14.22
N VAL A 157 2.22 1.60 -13.98
CA VAL A 157 2.39 2.36 -12.74
C VAL A 157 2.68 3.83 -13.05
N VAL A 158 1.97 4.72 -12.38
CA VAL A 158 2.20 6.18 -12.39
C VAL A 158 2.59 6.64 -10.99
N ASP A 159 3.67 7.42 -10.87
CA ASP A 159 4.14 7.93 -9.58
C ASP A 159 3.51 9.30 -9.31
N ILE A 160 2.30 9.29 -8.76
CA ILE A 160 1.47 10.49 -8.56
C ILE A 160 2.21 11.56 -7.74
N SER A 161 3.00 11.18 -6.73
CA SER A 161 3.77 12.15 -5.94
C SER A 161 4.95 12.76 -6.69
N THR A 162 5.57 12.05 -7.63
CA THR A 162 6.72 12.54 -8.41
C THR A 162 6.27 13.29 -9.65
N ASP A 163 5.32 12.72 -10.40
CA ASP A 163 4.84 13.23 -11.69
C ASP A 163 3.85 14.39 -11.50
N PHE A 164 3.07 14.37 -10.41
CA PHE A 164 2.00 15.34 -10.14
C PHE A 164 2.03 15.89 -8.69
N PRO A 165 3.14 16.53 -8.25
CA PRO A 165 3.34 16.93 -6.85
C PRO A 165 2.32 17.95 -6.30
N ALA A 166 1.53 18.59 -7.17
CA ALA A 166 0.45 19.51 -6.79
C ALA A 166 -0.93 18.83 -6.67
N ALA A 167 -1.06 17.53 -6.96
CA ALA A 167 -2.33 16.82 -6.90
C ALA A 167 -2.78 16.59 -5.45
N THR A 168 -3.98 17.05 -5.11
CA THR A 168 -4.59 16.92 -3.77
C THR A 168 -5.74 15.92 -3.71
N GLN A 169 -6.21 15.47 -4.87
CA GLN A 169 -7.27 14.49 -5.09
C GLN A 169 -7.05 13.79 -6.43
N ILE A 170 -7.62 12.61 -6.64
CA ILE A 170 -7.55 11.88 -7.91
C ILE A 170 -8.90 11.24 -8.29
N ARG A 171 -9.22 11.30 -9.58
CA ARG A 171 -10.13 10.36 -10.25
C ARG A 171 -9.40 9.66 -11.37
N VAL A 172 -9.71 8.37 -11.50
CA VAL A 172 -9.17 7.49 -12.53
C VAL A 172 -10.30 7.12 -13.48
N ARG A 173 -10.04 7.19 -14.78
CA ARG A 173 -10.94 6.68 -15.82
C ARG A 173 -10.20 5.65 -16.64
N ILE A 174 -10.81 4.48 -16.80
CA ILE A 174 -10.42 3.52 -17.84
C ILE A 174 -11.37 3.74 -19.01
N ARG A 175 -10.82 3.88 -20.22
CA ARG A 175 -11.57 4.19 -21.44
C ARG A 175 -11.13 3.24 -22.55
N PHE A 176 -12.10 2.62 -23.21
CA PHE A 176 -11.92 1.99 -24.51
C PHE A 176 -12.24 3.08 -25.55
N ASP A 177 -11.23 3.48 -26.31
CA ASP A 177 -11.30 4.52 -27.35
C ASP A 177 -11.71 3.86 -28.67
N GLU A 178 -12.87 4.21 -29.20
CA GLU A 178 -13.44 3.57 -30.40
C GLU A 178 -13.32 4.49 -31.61
N VAL A 179 -12.34 4.20 -32.46
CA VAL A 179 -11.97 4.96 -33.65
C VAL A 179 -12.58 4.37 -34.92
N ALA A 180 -12.83 3.05 -34.95
CA ALA A 180 -13.49 2.37 -36.06
C ALA A 180 -15.01 2.61 -36.10
N ALA A 181 -15.60 2.45 -37.30
CA ALA A 181 -17.05 2.56 -37.52
C ALA A 181 -17.75 1.18 -37.51
N ASP A 182 -17.08 0.18 -36.95
CA ASP A 182 -17.42 -1.24 -37.03
C ASP A 182 -18.17 -1.71 -35.76
N ASP A 183 -18.39 -3.02 -35.62
CA ASP A 183 -19.21 -3.60 -34.55
C ASP A 183 -18.38 -4.21 -33.41
N ASN A 184 -17.78 -3.34 -32.63
CA ASN A 184 -16.81 -3.64 -31.57
C ASN A 184 -17.43 -4.29 -30.31
N ARG A 185 -18.70 -4.73 -30.36
CA ARG A 185 -19.39 -5.40 -29.23
C ARG A 185 -18.76 -6.74 -28.83
N ASN A 186 -17.89 -7.31 -29.69
CA ASN A 186 -17.12 -8.52 -29.43
C ASN A 186 -15.66 -8.22 -29.05
N ASP A 187 -15.30 -6.95 -28.90
CA ASP A 187 -13.93 -6.53 -28.62
C ASP A 187 -13.78 -6.32 -27.11
N PHE A 188 -12.79 -6.99 -26.51
CA PHE A 188 -12.70 -7.11 -25.07
C PHE A 188 -11.32 -6.76 -24.50
N TYR A 189 -11.32 -5.72 -23.67
CA TYR A 189 -10.27 -5.46 -22.72
C TYR A 189 -10.67 -5.95 -21.32
N TYR A 190 -9.68 -6.32 -20.53
CA TYR A 190 -9.83 -6.79 -19.15
C TYR A 190 -8.95 -5.93 -18.26
N VAL A 191 -9.51 -5.37 -17.19
CA VAL A 191 -8.76 -4.62 -16.19
C VAL A 191 -9.02 -5.17 -14.79
N ASP A 192 -7.99 -5.10 -13.96
CA ASP A 192 -7.99 -5.67 -12.63
C ASP A 192 -7.00 -4.94 -11.72
N ASP A 193 -7.08 -5.20 -10.41
CA ASP A 193 -6.14 -4.76 -9.39
C ASP A 193 -5.75 -3.27 -9.50
N ILE A 194 -6.75 -2.41 -9.70
CA ILE A 194 -6.59 -0.96 -9.77
C ILE A 194 -6.34 -0.45 -8.35
N ARG A 195 -5.08 -0.11 -8.06
CA ARG A 195 -4.60 0.19 -6.71
C ARG A 195 -3.96 1.57 -6.63
N LEU A 196 -4.43 2.37 -5.69
CA LEU A 196 -3.75 3.57 -5.22
C LEU A 196 -3.05 3.22 -3.90
N THR A 197 -1.73 3.38 -3.87
CA THR A 197 -0.87 3.06 -2.73
C THR A 197 -0.06 4.29 -2.32
N GLY A 198 0.45 4.32 -1.09
CA GLY A 198 1.32 5.39 -0.62
C GLY A 198 1.81 5.16 0.81
N LEU A 199 2.52 6.12 1.36
CA LEU A 199 2.92 6.20 2.76
C LEU A 199 1.96 7.13 3.51
N ILE A 200 1.64 6.83 4.76
CA ILE A 200 0.84 7.74 5.61
C ILE A 200 1.75 8.87 6.11
N ASN A 201 1.37 10.12 5.84
CA ASN A 201 2.02 11.29 6.42
C ASN A 201 1.63 11.42 7.89
N GLY A 202 2.58 11.69 8.77
CA GLY A 202 2.27 11.89 10.18
C GLY A 202 1.78 10.59 10.84
N VAL A 203 2.57 9.52 10.77
CA VAL A 203 2.32 8.34 11.62
C VAL A 203 2.57 8.69 13.09
N ASN A 204 1.67 8.26 13.96
CA ASN A 204 1.90 8.21 15.41
C ASN A 204 2.64 6.90 15.71
N GLU A 205 3.74 6.95 16.46
CA GLU A 205 4.46 5.74 16.89
C GLU A 205 5.05 5.98 18.28
N ILE A 206 4.72 5.10 19.23
CA ILE A 206 5.13 5.15 20.63
C ILE A 206 5.94 3.90 20.98
N ASP A 207 7.13 4.11 21.52
CA ASP A 207 8.08 3.05 21.89
C ASP A 207 8.39 3.19 23.38
N VAL A 208 8.08 2.15 24.15
CA VAL A 208 8.36 2.08 25.58
C VAL A 208 9.64 1.28 25.77
N GLN A 209 10.67 1.90 26.33
CA GLN A 209 11.98 1.30 26.48
C GLN A 209 12.37 1.12 27.94
N GLY A 210 13.04 0.01 28.24
CA GLY A 210 13.77 -0.21 29.49
C GLY A 210 15.20 -0.63 29.18
N PHE A 211 16.18 -0.09 29.91
CA PHE A 211 17.61 -0.23 29.59
C PHE A 211 17.95 0.05 28.10
N ASN A 212 17.29 1.04 27.49
CA ASN A 212 17.40 1.41 26.06
C ASN A 212 17.01 0.29 25.06
N ASN A 213 16.27 -0.73 25.51
CA ASN A 213 15.71 -1.78 24.67
C ASN A 213 14.18 -1.65 24.66
N THR A 214 13.56 -1.75 23.48
CA THR A 214 12.09 -1.75 23.32
C THR A 214 11.45 -2.90 24.10
N ILE A 215 10.38 -2.56 24.80
CA ILE A 215 9.47 -3.51 25.44
C ILE A 215 8.30 -3.67 24.45
N ALA A 216 8.16 -4.86 23.88
CA ALA A 216 7.10 -5.13 22.91
C ALA A 216 5.72 -4.97 23.56
N ASP A 217 4.77 -4.39 22.82
CA ASP A 217 3.38 -4.28 23.28
C ASP A 217 2.78 -5.66 23.60
N GLY A 218 1.96 -5.72 24.64
CA GLY A 218 1.38 -6.96 25.17
C GLY A 218 2.39 -7.97 25.74
N SER A 219 3.68 -7.62 25.92
CA SER A 219 4.68 -8.55 26.47
C SER A 219 4.38 -8.97 27.91
N VAL A 220 4.19 -10.28 28.11
CA VAL A 220 3.95 -10.92 29.43
C VAL A 220 5.18 -11.61 30.02
N THR A 221 6.31 -11.61 29.31
CA THR A 221 7.54 -12.31 29.73
C THR A 221 8.55 -11.32 30.33
N PRO A 222 8.90 -11.41 31.62
CA PRO A 222 9.96 -10.60 32.22
C PRO A 222 11.31 -10.87 31.56
N SER A 223 12.12 -9.82 31.39
CA SER A 223 13.44 -9.91 30.77
C SER A 223 14.43 -8.98 31.46
N SER A 224 15.61 -9.52 31.76
CA SER A 224 16.75 -8.76 32.28
C SER A 224 17.37 -7.82 31.24
N VAL A 225 17.16 -8.08 29.94
CA VAL A 225 17.70 -7.27 28.82
C VAL A 225 17.03 -5.90 28.75
N ASN A 226 15.71 -5.83 28.93
CA ASN A 226 14.95 -4.58 28.94
C ASN A 226 14.52 -4.14 30.35
N GLY A 227 15.07 -4.75 31.40
CA GLY A 227 14.84 -4.36 32.79
C GLY A 227 13.44 -4.62 33.35
N THR A 228 12.58 -5.33 32.61
CA THR A 228 11.26 -5.78 33.10
C THR A 228 11.37 -6.94 34.10
N ASP A 229 12.51 -7.64 34.14
CA ASP A 229 12.90 -8.45 35.29
C ASP A 229 13.54 -7.58 36.38
N PHE A 230 12.84 -7.48 37.51
CA PHE A 230 13.29 -6.77 38.71
C PHE A 230 14.20 -7.65 39.59
N GLY A 231 14.24 -8.97 39.36
CA GLY A 231 14.95 -9.93 40.19
C GLY A 231 14.37 -10.04 41.61
N SER A 232 15.19 -10.54 42.53
CA SER A 232 14.85 -10.66 43.95
C SER A 232 15.45 -9.53 44.79
N THR A 233 14.68 -8.97 45.72
CA THR A 233 15.19 -8.08 46.80
C THR A 233 14.80 -8.62 48.17
N GLN A 234 15.55 -8.23 49.21
CA GLN A 234 15.19 -8.53 50.60
C GLN A 234 14.18 -7.51 51.12
N ILE A 235 13.08 -8.00 51.70
CA ILE A 235 11.91 -7.21 52.15
C ILE A 235 12.29 -5.97 52.98
N ASN A 236 13.34 -6.07 53.81
CA ASN A 236 13.73 -5.00 54.75
C ASN A 236 14.93 -4.14 54.28
N PHE A 237 15.50 -4.36 53.09
CA PHE A 237 16.74 -3.70 52.66
C PHE A 237 16.63 -2.80 51.41
N GLY A 238 15.47 -2.73 50.76
CA GLY A 238 15.18 -1.67 49.79
C GLY A 238 14.34 -2.09 48.58
N THR A 239 13.78 -1.10 47.90
CA THR A 239 13.03 -1.25 46.66
C THR A 239 13.98 -1.30 45.44
N VAL A 240 13.68 -2.17 44.47
CA VAL A 240 14.37 -2.15 43.18
C VAL A 240 13.70 -1.10 42.30
N VAL A 241 14.41 -0.01 42.02
CA VAL A 241 13.92 1.04 41.12
C VAL A 241 14.36 0.73 39.69
N ARG A 242 13.42 0.86 38.75
CA ARG A 242 13.65 0.82 37.30
C ARG A 242 13.06 2.08 36.68
N THR A 243 13.79 2.69 35.75
CA THR A 243 13.30 3.79 34.92
C THR A 243 13.03 3.26 33.53
N PHE A 244 11.82 3.52 33.04
CA PHE A 244 11.41 3.27 31.66
C PHE A 244 11.22 4.61 30.97
N SER A 245 11.51 4.67 29.67
CA SER A 245 11.35 5.87 28.85
C SER A 245 10.30 5.66 27.78
N ILE A 246 9.45 6.67 27.58
CA ILE A 246 8.55 6.74 26.43
C ILE A 246 9.25 7.55 25.35
N LYS A 247 9.31 7.00 24.14
CA LYS A 247 9.90 7.64 22.97
C LYS A 247 8.83 7.80 21.89
N ASN A 248 8.70 9.01 21.37
CA ASN A 248 7.95 9.26 20.15
C ASN A 248 8.86 8.94 18.95
N ASN A 249 8.64 7.79 18.30
CA ASN A 249 9.27 7.47 17.01
C ASN A 249 8.38 7.93 15.84
N GLY A 250 7.19 8.48 16.11
CA GLY A 250 6.26 9.01 15.13
C GLY A 250 6.65 10.41 14.63
N ALA A 251 6.04 10.81 13.51
CA ALA A 251 6.24 12.13 12.90
C ALA A 251 5.31 13.21 13.49
N ASN A 252 4.20 12.82 14.12
CA ASN A 252 3.31 13.73 14.85
C ASN A 252 3.77 13.92 16.31
N PRO A 253 3.39 15.01 16.99
CA PRO A 253 3.58 15.14 18.44
C PRO A 253 2.82 14.07 19.23
N LEU A 254 3.53 13.25 20.00
CA LEU A 254 2.95 12.34 20.97
C LEU A 254 2.40 13.11 22.18
N ASN A 255 1.08 13.19 22.29
CA ASN A 255 0.39 13.78 23.43
C ASN A 255 -0.13 12.66 24.34
N LEU A 256 0.52 12.45 25.48
CA LEU A 256 0.03 11.50 26.48
C LEU A 256 -1.18 12.11 27.20
N THR A 257 -2.31 11.40 27.18
CA THR A 257 -3.56 11.87 27.79
C THR A 257 -4.14 10.77 28.67
N GLY A 258 -4.52 11.14 29.90
CA GLY A 258 -4.96 10.20 30.93
C GLY A 258 -4.54 10.66 32.32
N THR A 259 -5.23 10.19 33.35
CA THR A 259 -4.91 10.46 34.75
C THR A 259 -5.17 9.20 35.59
N PRO A 260 -4.12 8.48 36.05
CA PRO A 260 -2.70 8.68 35.77
C PRO A 260 -2.32 8.36 34.31
N LEU A 261 -1.14 8.84 33.86
CA LEU A 261 -0.61 8.54 32.52
C LEU A 261 -0.13 7.09 32.39
N VAL A 262 0.61 6.61 33.39
CA VAL A 262 0.96 5.20 33.59
C VAL A 262 0.16 4.67 34.77
N SER A 263 -0.66 3.65 34.54
CA SER A 263 -1.29 2.85 35.58
C SER A 263 -0.67 1.45 35.60
N ILE A 264 -0.67 0.84 36.79
CA ILE A 264 -0.24 -0.55 36.98
C ILE A 264 -1.44 -1.38 37.45
N SER A 265 -1.48 -2.63 37.04
CA SER A 265 -2.45 -3.63 37.47
C SER A 265 -1.74 -4.95 37.77
N GLY A 266 -2.37 -5.83 38.54
CA GLY A 266 -1.73 -7.06 39.04
C GLY A 266 -1.25 -6.91 40.48
N SER A 267 0.02 -7.20 40.75
CA SER A 267 0.54 -7.24 42.13
C SER A 267 0.67 -5.85 42.77
N THR A 268 0.39 -5.79 44.08
CA THR A 268 0.62 -4.64 44.95
C THR A 268 2.09 -4.40 45.30
N ASP A 269 3.00 -5.30 44.89
CA ASP A 269 4.45 -5.18 45.15
C ASP A 269 5.10 -4.04 44.35
N PHE A 270 4.40 -3.52 43.31
CA PHE A 270 4.88 -2.48 42.43
C PHE A 270 4.15 -1.16 42.69
N THR A 271 4.86 -0.04 42.50
CA THR A 271 4.30 1.32 42.52
C THR A 271 4.97 2.18 41.46
N VAL A 272 4.22 3.07 40.82
CA VAL A 272 4.79 4.10 39.93
C VAL A 272 5.24 5.26 40.81
N THR A 273 6.55 5.50 40.90
CA THR A 273 7.12 6.57 41.74
C THR A 273 7.17 7.92 41.03
N THR A 274 7.28 7.93 39.70
CA THR A 274 7.31 9.13 38.86
C THR A 274 6.53 8.86 37.57
N GLN A 275 5.64 9.78 37.20
CA GLN A 275 4.94 9.77 35.91
C GLN A 275 5.78 10.50 34.84
N PRO A 276 5.63 10.15 33.55
CA PRO A 276 6.30 10.85 32.44
C PRO A 276 5.77 12.29 32.24
#